data_AF-A0A8D0AC92-F1
#
_entry.id   AF-A0A8D0AC92-F1
#
_cell.length_a   1.000
_cell.length_b   1.000
_cell.length_c   1.000
_cell.angle_alpha   90.00
_cell.angle_beta   90.00
_cell.angle_gamma   90.00
#
_symmetry.space_group_name_H-M   'P 1'
#
loop_
_entity.id
_entity.type
_entity.pdbx_description
1 polymer ?
#
loop_
_entity_poly.entity_id
_entity_poly.type
_entity_poly.pdbx_seq_one_letter_code
_entity_poly.pdbx_strand_id
1 'polypeptide(L)'
;MLWPDRVVVLLLLWWWYFDASREKLQKLGEGEGSMTKEEFTKMKQELEAEYLAIFKKTVAMHEVFLCRVAAHPYNQDLSVRGKNKKEKLEDFFKNVVKSADGVLVAGVKDVDDFFEHEKTFLLEYHNRVKDASAKSDRMIRSHKNAADDINRIASSLYTLGTQDSTDLCKFFLKVSELFEKTRKIEARVAADEDLKLADLLKYYLRESQAAKDLLYRRSRALVDYENANKALDKARAKNRDVLQAETSQQLCCHKFEKISESAKQELVDFKTRRVAAFRKNLVELAELELKHAKVPPPPTPPPPTHTSPPTHTHTHTVPALTLALASFIDGDAMNTLS
;
A
#
# COMPACT_ATOMS: atom_id res chain seq x y z
N MET A 1 -2.68 2.17 36.39
CA MET A 1 -2.40 0.72 36.32
C MET A 1 -1.73 0.48 34.98
N LEU A 2 -0.46 0.06 35.03
CA LEU A 2 0.49 0.06 33.91
C LEU A 2 -0.01 -0.72 32.70
N TRP A 3 0.12 -0.11 31.52
CA TRP A 3 0.06 -0.77 30.22
C TRP A 3 1.13 -0.12 29.30
N PRO A 4 1.74 -0.85 28.36
CA PRO A 4 2.97 -1.58 28.68
C PRO A 4 4.11 -1.27 27.69
N ASP A 5 5.31 -1.61 28.11
CA ASP A 5 6.54 -1.60 27.32
C ASP A 5 6.36 -2.17 25.92
N ARG A 6 7.20 -1.70 24.99
CA ARG A 6 7.35 -2.08 23.56
C ARG A 6 7.13 -3.57 23.24
N VAL A 7 7.36 -4.43 24.23
CA VAL A 7 7.08 -5.86 24.23
C VAL A 7 5.60 -6.17 24.02
N VAL A 8 4.64 -5.39 24.52
CA VAL A 8 3.21 -5.72 24.38
C VAL A 8 2.64 -5.36 23.02
N VAL A 9 3.12 -4.31 22.35
CA VAL A 9 2.74 -4.07 20.93
C VAL A 9 3.30 -5.17 20.03
N LEU A 10 4.55 -5.60 20.29
CA LEU A 10 5.14 -6.76 19.62
C LEU A 10 4.39 -8.06 19.96
N LEU A 11 3.95 -8.26 21.21
CA LEU A 11 3.18 -9.43 21.63
C LEU A 11 1.75 -9.39 21.09
N LEU A 12 1.12 -8.23 20.92
CA LEU A 12 -0.22 -8.09 20.33
C LEU A 12 -0.18 -8.31 18.82
N LEU A 13 0.86 -7.80 18.15
CA LEU A 13 1.14 -8.13 16.75
C LEU A 13 1.44 -9.62 16.61
N TRP A 14 2.27 -10.19 17.49
CA TRP A 14 2.57 -11.62 17.54
C TRP A 14 1.34 -12.47 17.86
N TRP A 15 0.44 -12.01 18.73
CA TRP A 15 -0.80 -12.69 19.10
C TRP A 15 -1.82 -12.68 17.95
N TRP A 16 -2.04 -11.52 17.31
CA TRP A 16 -2.89 -11.42 16.11
C TRP A 16 -2.32 -12.22 14.93
N TYR A 17 -1.00 -12.27 14.81
CA TYR A 17 -0.22 -13.04 13.84
C TYR A 17 -0.25 -14.56 14.09
N PHE A 18 -0.20 -14.98 15.35
CA PHE A 18 -0.37 -16.38 15.75
C PHE A 18 -1.81 -16.84 15.52
N ASP A 19 -2.80 -15.96 15.75
CA ASP A 19 -4.23 -16.26 15.53
C ASP A 19 -4.56 -16.49 14.04
N ALA A 20 -3.98 -15.69 13.14
CA ALA A 20 -4.15 -15.86 11.68
C ALA A 20 -3.51 -17.14 11.12
N SER A 21 -2.50 -17.69 11.80
CA SER A 21 -1.79 -18.92 11.41
C SER A 21 -2.25 -20.15 12.21
N ARG A 22 -3.05 -19.94 13.28
CA ARG A 22 -3.49 -20.96 14.25
C ARG A 22 -4.32 -22.06 13.61
N GLU A 23 -5.25 -21.71 12.73
CA GLU A 23 -6.11 -22.67 12.03
C GLU A 23 -5.31 -23.62 11.13
N LYS A 24 -4.27 -23.12 10.44
CA LYS A 24 -3.40 -23.95 9.59
C LYS A 24 -2.47 -24.84 10.42
N LEU A 25 -1.96 -24.33 11.52
CA LEU A 25 -1.15 -25.10 12.48
C LEU A 25 -1.98 -26.20 13.17
N GLN A 26 -3.25 -25.90 13.47
CA GLN A 26 -4.20 -26.84 14.07
C GLN A 26 -4.57 -27.96 13.09
N LYS A 27 -4.80 -27.65 11.81
CA LYS A 27 -4.97 -28.66 10.75
C LYS A 27 -3.74 -29.55 10.54
N LEU A 28 -2.55 -29.01 10.74
CA LEU A 28 -1.30 -29.78 10.69
C LEU A 28 -1.19 -30.78 11.86
N GLY A 29 -1.65 -30.40 13.05
CA GLY A 29 -1.72 -31.27 14.23
C GLY A 29 -2.80 -32.34 14.14
N GLU A 30 -3.93 -32.04 13.48
CA GLU A 30 -5.01 -33.01 13.23
C GLU A 30 -4.64 -34.06 12.15
N GLY A 31 -3.63 -33.79 11.32
CA GLY A 31 -3.16 -34.67 10.24
C GLY A 31 -1.92 -35.52 10.55
N GLU A 32 -1.41 -35.46 11.78
CA GLU A 32 -0.12 -36.08 12.19
C GLU A 32 -0.08 -37.62 12.06
N GLY A 33 -1.25 -38.26 11.85
CA GLY A 33 -1.38 -39.71 11.66
C GLY A 33 -1.74 -40.20 10.25
N SER A 34 -2.06 -39.30 9.30
CA SER A 34 -2.56 -39.69 7.97
C SER A 34 -1.65 -39.31 6.80
N MET A 35 -0.66 -38.45 7.03
CA MET A 35 0.30 -38.00 6.02
C MET A 35 1.65 -38.72 6.13
N THR A 36 2.31 -38.89 4.98
CA THR A 36 3.68 -39.42 4.95
C THR A 36 4.67 -38.38 5.51
N LYS A 37 5.82 -38.85 6.02
CA LYS A 37 6.87 -37.97 6.60
C LYS A 37 7.34 -36.87 5.62
N GLU A 38 7.39 -37.18 4.34
CA GLU A 38 7.83 -36.24 3.30
C GLU A 38 6.77 -35.16 3.02
N GLU A 39 5.50 -35.54 2.98
CA GLU A 39 4.39 -34.59 2.83
C GLU A 39 4.28 -33.67 4.04
N PHE A 40 4.46 -34.21 5.26
CA PHE A 40 4.44 -33.42 6.49
C PHE A 40 5.59 -32.40 6.53
N THR A 41 6.79 -32.83 6.12
CA THR A 41 7.98 -31.96 6.08
C THR A 41 7.81 -30.84 5.05
N LYS A 42 7.25 -31.15 3.88
CA LYS A 42 6.99 -30.17 2.82
C LYS A 42 5.94 -29.13 3.24
N MET A 43 4.84 -29.58 3.86
CA MET A 43 3.77 -28.69 4.34
C MET A 43 4.25 -27.79 5.47
N LYS A 44 5.11 -28.31 6.36
CA LYS A 44 5.78 -27.51 7.39
C LYS A 44 6.69 -26.43 6.78
N GLN A 45 7.49 -26.77 5.78
CA GLN A 45 8.35 -25.81 5.08
C GLN A 45 7.57 -24.74 4.33
N GLU A 46 6.45 -25.11 3.67
CA GLU A 46 5.55 -24.15 3.03
C GLU A 46 4.92 -23.20 4.07
N LEU A 47 4.51 -23.72 5.23
CA LEU A 47 4.01 -22.88 6.33
C LEU A 47 5.06 -21.92 6.85
N GLU A 48 6.29 -22.38 7.08
CA GLU A 48 7.41 -21.55 7.56
C GLU A 48 7.77 -20.47 6.53
N ALA A 49 7.72 -20.79 5.24
CA ALA A 49 7.97 -19.84 4.16
C ALA A 49 6.84 -18.78 4.05
N GLU A 50 5.57 -19.20 4.11
CA GLU A 50 4.42 -18.29 4.17
C GLU A 50 4.51 -17.37 5.41
N TYR A 51 4.84 -17.95 6.56
CA TYR A 51 5.02 -17.25 7.83
C TYR A 51 6.11 -16.18 7.74
N LEU A 52 7.27 -16.52 7.17
CA LEU A 52 8.38 -15.60 6.98
C LEU A 52 8.05 -14.50 5.96
N ALA A 53 7.30 -14.83 4.90
CA ALA A 53 6.85 -13.84 3.91
C ALA A 53 5.89 -12.83 4.53
N ILE A 54 4.88 -13.30 5.30
CA ILE A 54 3.93 -12.44 6.01
C ILE A 54 4.63 -11.61 7.08
N PHE A 55 5.61 -12.18 7.79
CA PHE A 55 6.44 -11.44 8.75
C PHE A 55 7.18 -10.29 8.08
N LYS A 56 7.93 -10.58 7.01
CA LYS A 56 8.68 -9.56 6.26
C LYS A 56 7.76 -8.49 5.69
N LYS A 57 6.59 -8.87 5.18
CA LYS A 57 5.56 -7.94 4.70
C LYS A 57 5.05 -7.04 5.82
N THR A 58 4.74 -7.61 6.98
CA THR A 58 4.22 -6.88 8.14
C THR A 58 5.28 -5.94 8.72
N VAL A 59 6.52 -6.41 8.86
CA VAL A 59 7.64 -5.58 9.31
C VAL A 59 7.87 -4.45 8.33
N ALA A 60 7.99 -4.71 7.02
CA ALA A 60 8.17 -3.66 6.01
C ALA A 60 7.02 -2.65 5.99
N MET A 61 5.77 -3.11 6.15
CA MET A 61 4.58 -2.24 6.19
C MET A 61 4.56 -1.34 7.43
N HIS A 62 5.10 -1.79 8.56
CA HIS A 62 5.11 -1.04 9.81
C HIS A 62 6.46 -0.41 10.14
N GLU A 63 7.53 -0.73 9.42
CA GLU A 63 8.90 -0.28 9.70
C GLU A 63 8.96 1.25 9.68
N VAL A 64 8.40 1.86 8.64
CA VAL A 64 8.37 3.32 8.52
C VAL A 64 7.54 3.97 9.62
N PHE A 65 6.43 3.33 10.04
CA PHE A 65 5.61 3.80 11.16
C PHE A 65 6.36 3.66 12.50
N LEU A 66 7.01 2.53 12.74
CA LEU A 66 7.77 2.23 13.96
C LEU A 66 9.01 3.12 14.08
N CYS A 67 9.72 3.38 12.98
CA CYS A 67 10.80 4.36 12.94
C CYS A 67 10.30 5.77 13.26
N ARG A 68 9.11 6.15 12.78
CA ARG A 68 8.50 7.46 13.06
C ARG A 68 8.07 7.60 14.52
N VAL A 69 7.48 6.55 15.11
CA VAL A 69 7.15 6.50 16.55
C VAL A 69 8.43 6.54 17.39
N ALA A 70 9.48 5.81 16.99
CA ALA A 70 10.76 5.80 17.70
C ALA A 70 11.51 7.14 17.63
N ALA A 71 11.31 7.93 16.57
CA ALA A 71 11.92 9.24 16.38
C ALA A 71 11.12 10.40 17.01
N HIS A 72 9.92 10.15 17.55
CA HIS A 72 9.10 11.18 18.17
C HIS A 72 9.43 11.35 19.67
N PRO A 73 9.63 12.59 20.18
CA PRO A 73 9.73 12.82 21.62
C PRO A 73 8.40 12.45 22.30
N TYR A 74 8.46 11.54 23.28
CA TYR A 74 7.31 11.08 24.04
C TYR A 74 6.69 12.23 24.84
N ASN A 75 5.66 12.89 24.30
CA ASN A 75 4.79 13.80 25.05
C ASN A 75 3.42 13.91 24.37
N GLN A 76 2.62 12.84 24.48
CA GLN A 76 1.15 12.80 24.62
C GLN A 76 0.60 11.43 24.21
N ASP A 77 -0.40 10.94 24.96
CA ASP A 77 -0.98 9.60 24.88
C ASP A 77 -1.44 9.20 23.47
N LEU A 78 -0.75 8.22 22.88
CA LEU A 78 -1.17 7.50 21.68
C LEU A 78 -2.10 6.34 22.07
N SER A 79 -3.34 6.67 22.42
CA SER A 79 -4.39 5.66 22.64
C SER A 79 -4.99 5.21 21.31
N VAL A 80 -4.65 4.01 20.84
CA VAL A 80 -5.34 3.33 19.74
C VAL A 80 -6.14 2.17 20.31
N ARG A 81 -7.38 2.45 20.72
CA ARG A 81 -8.37 1.44 21.13
C ARG A 81 -9.16 0.96 19.90
N GLY A 82 -9.39 -0.35 19.80
CA GLY A 82 -10.23 -0.95 18.75
C GLY A 82 -11.69 -0.48 18.84
N LYS A 83 -12.26 -0.04 17.71
CA LYS A 83 -13.55 0.65 17.69
C LYS A 83 -14.76 -0.26 17.88
N ASN A 84 -15.58 0.02 18.91
CA ASN A 84 -16.84 -0.68 19.16
C ASN A 84 -17.97 -0.25 18.20
N LYS A 85 -19.05 -1.04 18.05
CA LYS A 85 -20.21 -0.72 17.17
C LYS A 85 -20.81 0.69 17.41
N LYS A 86 -20.76 1.18 18.66
CA LYS A 86 -21.20 2.54 19.04
C LYS A 86 -20.27 3.64 18.49
N GLU A 87 -18.96 3.38 18.44
CA GLU A 87 -17.96 4.31 17.90
C GLU A 87 -17.97 4.35 16.37
N LYS A 88 -18.42 3.27 15.69
CA LYS A 88 -18.69 3.28 14.24
C LYS A 88 -19.88 4.19 13.89
N LEU A 89 -20.91 4.24 14.73
CA LEU A 89 -22.04 5.16 14.55
C LEU A 89 -21.61 6.61 14.84
N GLU A 90 -20.77 6.80 15.86
CA GLU A 90 -20.14 8.10 16.15
C GLU A 90 -19.26 8.59 15.00
N ASP A 91 -18.52 7.70 14.34
CA ASP A 91 -17.77 8.03 13.11
C ASP A 91 -18.70 8.46 11.97
N PHE A 92 -19.89 7.85 11.84
CA PHE A 92 -20.90 8.29 10.88
C PHE A 92 -21.44 9.69 11.20
N PHE A 93 -21.76 9.98 12.47
CA PHE A 93 -22.16 11.33 12.88
C PHE A 93 -21.03 12.35 12.74
N LYS A 94 -19.79 11.97 13.06
CA LYS A 94 -18.59 12.80 12.80
C LYS A 94 -18.40 13.07 11.33
N ASN A 95 -18.69 12.13 10.44
CA ASN A 95 -18.61 12.34 8.99
C ASN A 95 -19.68 13.32 8.49
N VAL A 96 -20.89 13.30 9.06
CA VAL A 96 -21.95 14.29 8.74
C VAL A 96 -21.60 15.68 9.26
N VAL A 97 -21.09 15.79 10.50
CA VAL A 97 -20.63 17.07 11.06
C VAL A 97 -19.42 17.59 10.28
N LYS A 98 -18.47 16.73 9.90
CA LYS A 98 -17.35 17.08 9.01
C LYS A 98 -17.81 17.54 7.62
N SER A 99 -18.98 17.10 7.14
CA SER A 99 -19.54 17.55 5.87
C SER A 99 -20.05 18.99 5.96
N ALA A 100 -20.83 19.31 7.00
CA ALA A 100 -21.30 20.68 7.25
C ALA A 100 -20.14 21.64 7.60
N ASP A 101 -19.18 21.17 8.40
CA ASP A 101 -17.97 21.90 8.75
C ASP A 101 -17.03 22.07 7.55
N GLY A 102 -16.96 21.06 6.68
CA GLY A 102 -16.19 21.08 5.44
C GLY A 102 -16.69 22.14 4.46
N VAL A 103 -18.01 22.38 4.39
CA VAL A 103 -18.58 23.46 3.56
C VAL A 103 -18.20 24.83 4.11
N LEU A 104 -18.23 25.02 5.43
CA LEU A 104 -17.77 26.27 6.07
C LEU A 104 -16.29 26.53 5.83
N VAL A 105 -15.45 25.50 5.98
CA VAL A 105 -14.01 25.58 5.77
C VAL A 105 -13.65 25.75 4.28
N ALA A 106 -14.44 25.20 3.37
CA ALA A 106 -14.23 25.36 1.92
C ALA A 106 -14.54 26.78 1.41
N GLY A 107 -15.37 27.54 2.13
CA GLY A 107 -15.72 28.93 1.76
C GLY A 107 -14.65 29.96 2.11
N VAL A 108 -13.68 29.61 2.95
CA VAL A 108 -12.55 30.50 3.30
C VAL A 108 -11.37 30.18 2.40
N LYS A 109 -11.05 31.13 1.51
CA LYS A 109 -9.88 31.05 0.63
C LYS A 109 -8.64 31.33 1.45
N ASP A 110 -7.66 30.44 1.42
CA ASP A 110 -6.38 30.69 2.06
C ASP A 110 -5.61 31.75 1.26
N VAL A 111 -5.02 32.72 1.95
CA VAL A 111 -4.19 33.76 1.34
C VAL A 111 -2.77 33.26 1.12
N ASP A 112 -2.39 32.14 1.74
CA ASP A 112 -1.09 31.51 1.55
C ASP A 112 -1.09 30.59 0.33
N ASP A 113 -0.43 31.05 -0.74
CA ASP A 113 -0.31 30.36 -2.03
C ASP A 113 0.26 28.93 -1.89
N PHE A 114 1.15 28.69 -0.93
CA PHE A 114 1.73 27.37 -0.73
C PHE A 114 0.66 26.36 -0.30
N PHE A 115 -0.23 26.75 0.63
CA PHE A 115 -1.25 25.83 1.14
C PHE A 115 -2.41 25.61 0.17
N GLU A 116 -2.79 26.61 -0.63
CA GLU A 116 -3.76 26.40 -1.73
C GLU A 116 -3.21 25.46 -2.81
N HIS A 117 -1.94 25.64 -3.19
CA HIS A 117 -1.28 24.73 -4.12
C HIS A 117 -1.24 23.30 -3.55
N GLU A 118 -0.79 23.13 -2.31
CA GLU A 118 -0.65 21.80 -1.70
C GLU A 118 -2.01 21.13 -1.47
N LYS A 119 -3.07 21.89 -1.17
CA LYS A 119 -4.44 21.38 -1.07
C LYS A 119 -4.94 20.82 -2.40
N THR A 120 -4.71 21.55 -3.48
CA THR A 120 -5.08 21.12 -4.84
C THR A 120 -4.28 19.87 -5.23
N PHE A 121 -2.96 19.93 -5.07
CA PHE A 121 -2.06 18.81 -5.31
C PHE A 121 -2.48 17.55 -4.53
N LEU A 122 -2.73 17.66 -3.23
CA LEU A 122 -3.06 16.50 -2.39
C LEU A 122 -4.41 15.88 -2.73
N LEU A 123 -5.41 16.68 -3.11
CA LEU A 123 -6.71 16.17 -3.53
C LEU A 123 -6.57 15.33 -4.79
N GLU A 124 -5.85 15.86 -5.76
CA GLU A 124 -5.52 15.23 -7.02
C GLU A 124 -4.65 13.97 -6.85
N TYR A 125 -3.57 14.07 -6.08
CA TYR A 125 -2.65 12.99 -5.78
C TYR A 125 -3.35 11.84 -5.05
N HIS A 126 -4.18 12.16 -4.04
CA HIS A 126 -4.94 11.15 -3.28
C HIS A 126 -5.85 10.32 -4.19
N ASN A 127 -6.58 10.98 -5.10
CA ASN A 127 -7.44 10.29 -6.05
C ASN A 127 -6.63 9.38 -6.98
N ARG A 128 -5.50 9.87 -7.52
CA ARG A 128 -4.61 9.08 -8.37
C ARG A 128 -4.06 7.84 -7.66
N VAL A 129 -3.58 7.99 -6.41
CA VAL A 129 -3.07 6.86 -5.62
C VAL A 129 -4.17 5.87 -5.24
N LYS A 130 -5.37 6.36 -4.92
CA LYS A 130 -6.54 5.51 -4.65
C LYS A 130 -6.88 4.64 -5.86
N ASP A 131 -6.93 5.24 -7.04
CA ASP A 131 -7.23 4.52 -8.29
C ASP A 131 -6.12 3.54 -8.65
N ALA A 132 -4.86 3.94 -8.48
CA ALA A 132 -3.70 3.07 -8.69
C ALA A 132 -3.71 1.86 -7.73
N SER A 133 -4.01 2.07 -6.45
CA SER A 133 -4.16 0.98 -5.47
C SER A 133 -5.24 -0.01 -5.91
N ALA A 134 -6.40 0.48 -6.37
CA ALA A 134 -7.48 -0.39 -6.84
C ALA A 134 -7.11 -1.14 -8.12
N LYS A 135 -6.34 -0.53 -9.03
CA LYS A 135 -5.79 -1.19 -10.23
C LYS A 135 -4.80 -2.28 -9.86
N SER A 136 -3.88 -2.00 -8.92
CA SER A 136 -2.90 -2.97 -8.43
C SER A 136 -3.57 -4.20 -7.81
N ASP A 137 -4.62 -4.00 -7.01
CA ASP A 137 -5.38 -5.12 -6.43
C ASP A 137 -6.07 -5.98 -7.50
N ARG A 138 -6.55 -5.37 -8.60
CA ARG A 138 -7.13 -6.11 -9.74
C ARG A 138 -6.07 -6.92 -10.48
N MET A 139 -4.90 -6.34 -10.71
CA MET A 139 -3.76 -6.99 -11.36
C MET A 139 -3.32 -8.24 -10.58
N ILE A 140 -3.12 -8.11 -9.27
CA ILE A 140 -2.72 -9.23 -8.39
C ILE A 140 -3.78 -10.35 -8.42
N ARG A 141 -5.07 -10.00 -8.42
CA ARG A 141 -6.13 -11.01 -8.58
C ARG A 141 -6.07 -11.71 -9.94
N SER A 142 -5.76 -10.98 -11.01
CA SER A 142 -5.58 -11.55 -12.34
C SER A 142 -4.45 -12.58 -12.38
N HIS A 143 -3.28 -12.26 -11.81
CA HIS A 143 -2.17 -13.22 -11.73
C HIS A 143 -2.52 -14.47 -10.92
N LYS A 144 -3.23 -14.32 -9.80
CA LYS A 144 -3.70 -15.47 -9.01
C LYS A 144 -4.66 -16.36 -9.80
N ASN A 145 -5.64 -15.76 -10.48
CA ASN A 145 -6.57 -16.50 -11.33
C ASN A 145 -5.85 -17.21 -12.48
N ALA A 146 -4.88 -16.54 -13.13
CA ALA A 146 -4.07 -17.14 -14.18
C ALA A 146 -3.25 -18.34 -13.67
N ALA A 147 -2.63 -18.21 -12.49
CA ALA A 147 -1.92 -19.32 -11.85
C ALA A 147 -2.85 -20.51 -11.55
N ASP A 148 -4.08 -20.26 -11.10
CA ASP A 148 -5.09 -21.30 -10.87
C ASP A 148 -5.52 -22.00 -12.16
N ASP A 149 -5.72 -21.25 -13.24
CA ASP A 149 -6.08 -21.82 -14.55
C ASP A 149 -4.92 -22.64 -15.15
N ILE A 150 -3.68 -22.16 -15.02
CA ILE A 150 -2.46 -22.91 -15.38
C ILE A 150 -2.39 -24.22 -14.58
N ASN A 151 -2.71 -24.19 -13.28
CA ASN A 151 -2.73 -25.38 -12.42
C ASN A 151 -3.76 -26.42 -12.89
N ARG A 152 -4.96 -25.96 -13.28
CA ARG A 152 -6.01 -26.84 -13.81
C ARG A 152 -5.56 -27.51 -15.10
N ILE A 153 -4.98 -26.75 -16.03
CA ILE A 153 -4.45 -27.30 -17.29
C ILE A 153 -3.33 -28.30 -17.01
N ALA A 154 -2.38 -27.96 -16.14
CA ALA A 154 -1.29 -28.84 -15.75
C ALA A 154 -1.79 -30.18 -15.20
N SER A 155 -2.80 -30.13 -14.32
CA SER A 155 -3.40 -31.31 -13.68
C SER A 155 -4.17 -32.19 -14.68
N SER A 156 -4.90 -31.58 -15.62
CA SER A 156 -5.60 -32.31 -16.70
C SER A 156 -4.61 -33.02 -17.62
N LEU A 157 -3.54 -32.33 -18.04
CA LEU A 157 -2.48 -32.91 -18.86
C LEU A 157 -1.73 -34.01 -18.14
N TYR A 158 -1.48 -33.85 -16.84
CA TYR A 158 -0.87 -34.89 -16.01
C TYR A 158 -1.72 -36.16 -16.00
N THR A 159 -3.02 -36.01 -15.72
CA THR A 159 -3.97 -37.14 -15.69
C THR A 159 -3.98 -37.89 -17.03
N LEU A 160 -4.07 -37.18 -18.15
CA LEU A 160 -4.01 -37.77 -19.49
C LEU A 160 -2.67 -38.47 -19.77
N GLY A 161 -1.58 -37.88 -19.31
CA GLY A 161 -0.23 -38.44 -19.44
C GLY A 161 0.01 -39.71 -18.62
N THR A 162 -0.80 -39.96 -17.59
CA THR A 162 -0.70 -41.16 -16.74
C THR A 162 -1.57 -42.33 -17.18
N GLN A 163 -2.39 -42.18 -18.23
CA GLN A 163 -3.32 -43.23 -18.66
C GLN A 163 -2.61 -44.44 -19.29
N ASP A 164 -1.64 -44.20 -20.18
CA ASP A 164 -0.91 -45.23 -20.93
C ASP A 164 0.57 -44.86 -21.11
N SER A 165 1.40 -45.79 -21.58
CA SER A 165 2.85 -45.60 -21.79
C SER A 165 3.25 -45.13 -23.19
N THR A 166 2.32 -44.53 -23.93
CA THR A 166 2.56 -44.03 -25.30
C THR A 166 3.47 -42.80 -25.30
N ASP A 167 4.12 -42.52 -26.44
CA ASP A 167 4.94 -41.31 -26.59
C ASP A 167 4.11 -40.02 -26.50
N LEU A 168 2.82 -40.07 -26.86
CA LEU A 168 1.87 -38.98 -26.66
C LEU A 168 1.62 -38.71 -25.16
N CYS A 169 1.45 -39.76 -24.36
CA CYS A 169 1.31 -39.64 -22.90
C CYS A 169 2.56 -39.04 -22.26
N LYS A 170 3.77 -39.46 -22.67
CA LYS A 170 5.04 -38.85 -22.24
C LYS A 170 5.14 -37.37 -22.62
N PHE A 171 4.64 -37.00 -23.81
CA PHE A 171 4.56 -35.60 -24.21
C PHE A 171 3.63 -34.79 -23.29
N PHE A 172 2.44 -35.30 -22.95
CA PHE A 172 1.54 -34.63 -22.00
C PHE A 172 2.15 -34.44 -20.61
N LEU A 173 2.88 -35.43 -20.10
CA LEU A 173 3.62 -35.29 -18.83
C LEU A 173 4.67 -34.17 -18.91
N LYS A 174 5.41 -34.10 -20.02
CA LYS A 174 6.40 -33.04 -20.23
C LYS A 174 5.74 -31.66 -20.30
N VAL A 175 4.63 -31.52 -21.02
CA VAL A 175 3.88 -30.25 -21.10
C VAL A 175 3.31 -29.88 -19.73
N SER A 176 2.75 -30.83 -18.97
CA SER A 176 2.28 -30.60 -17.60
C SER A 176 3.37 -30.03 -16.69
N GLU A 177 4.59 -30.59 -16.75
CA GLU A 177 5.75 -30.07 -16.00
C GLU A 177 6.08 -28.61 -16.37
N LEU A 178 5.88 -28.21 -17.64
CA LEU A 178 6.06 -26.82 -18.07
C LEU A 178 4.99 -25.91 -17.50
N PHE A 179 3.73 -26.30 -17.53
CA PHE A 179 2.66 -25.52 -16.90
C PHE A 179 2.91 -25.37 -15.39
N GLU A 180 3.38 -26.40 -14.69
CA GLU A 180 3.77 -26.27 -13.27
C GLU A 180 4.91 -25.27 -13.04
N LYS A 181 5.91 -25.23 -13.93
CA LYS A 181 6.98 -24.22 -13.86
C LYS A 181 6.43 -22.82 -14.12
N THR A 182 5.59 -22.64 -15.13
CA THR A 182 4.94 -21.37 -15.46
C THR A 182 4.06 -20.88 -14.30
N ARG A 183 3.28 -21.77 -13.68
CA ARG A 183 2.45 -21.46 -12.51
C ARG A 183 3.27 -20.87 -11.37
N LYS A 184 4.44 -21.46 -11.09
CA LYS A 184 5.34 -20.99 -10.02
C LYS A 184 5.91 -19.60 -10.33
N ILE A 185 6.18 -19.29 -11.59
CA ILE A 185 6.61 -17.95 -12.02
C ILE A 185 5.46 -16.97 -11.84
N GLU A 186 4.27 -17.30 -12.34
CA GLU A 186 3.07 -16.46 -12.25
C GLU A 186 2.69 -16.13 -10.80
N ALA A 187 2.73 -17.13 -9.92
CA ALA A 187 2.48 -16.94 -8.49
C ALA A 187 3.55 -16.06 -7.83
N ARG A 188 4.81 -16.13 -8.28
CA ARG A 188 5.90 -15.28 -7.80
C ARG A 188 5.72 -13.83 -8.26
N VAL A 189 5.34 -13.61 -9.52
CA VAL A 189 4.99 -12.28 -10.06
C VAL A 189 3.93 -11.63 -9.17
N ALA A 190 2.83 -12.34 -8.90
CA ALA A 190 1.74 -11.84 -8.06
C ALA A 190 2.22 -11.42 -6.65
N ALA A 191 3.12 -12.19 -6.04
CA ALA A 191 3.65 -11.92 -4.71
C ALA A 191 4.62 -10.73 -4.69
N ASP A 192 5.50 -10.65 -5.68
CA ASP A 192 6.47 -9.57 -5.82
C ASP A 192 5.78 -8.22 -6.12
N GLU A 193 4.77 -8.22 -6.97
CA GLU A 193 3.94 -7.04 -7.26
C GLU A 193 3.11 -6.57 -6.05
N ASP A 194 2.52 -7.51 -5.29
CA ASP A 194 1.81 -7.19 -4.04
C ASP A 194 2.73 -6.50 -3.04
N LEU A 195 3.96 -7.02 -2.88
CA LEU A 195 4.94 -6.48 -1.96
C LEU A 195 5.52 -5.13 -2.40
N LYS A 196 5.88 -4.97 -3.68
CA LYS A 196 6.62 -3.79 -4.18
C LYS A 196 5.73 -2.66 -4.68
N LEU A 197 4.52 -2.97 -5.12
CA LEU A 197 3.61 -1.97 -5.70
C LEU A 197 2.36 -1.77 -4.84
N ALA A 198 1.61 -2.83 -4.53
CA ALA A 198 0.32 -2.67 -3.86
C ALA A 198 0.46 -2.15 -2.43
N ASP A 199 1.39 -2.70 -1.65
CA ASP A 199 1.65 -2.24 -0.28
C ASP A 199 2.10 -0.77 -0.24
N LEU A 200 2.98 -0.38 -1.16
CA LEU A 200 3.43 1.01 -1.28
C LEU A 200 2.28 1.97 -1.60
N LEU A 201 1.45 1.61 -2.56
CA LEU A 201 0.28 2.41 -2.94
C LEU A 201 -0.70 2.55 -1.77
N LYS A 202 -0.96 1.47 -1.05
CA LYS A 202 -1.84 1.48 0.15
C LYS A 202 -1.24 2.32 1.28
N TYR A 203 0.07 2.27 1.48
CA TYR A 203 0.77 3.11 2.44
C TYR A 203 0.60 4.60 2.11
N TYR A 204 0.90 5.00 0.87
CA TYR A 204 0.79 6.39 0.45
C TYR A 204 -0.66 6.88 0.28
N LEU A 205 -1.63 5.97 0.10
CA LEU A 205 -3.05 6.30 0.20
C LEU A 205 -3.41 6.78 1.61
N ARG A 206 -2.89 6.10 2.64
CA ARG A 206 -3.10 6.48 4.04
C ARG A 206 -2.35 7.76 4.39
N GLU A 207 -1.09 7.89 3.98
CA GLU A 207 -0.31 9.10 4.22
C GLU A 207 -0.93 10.33 3.52
N SER A 208 -1.44 10.19 2.29
CA SER A 208 -2.15 11.30 1.63
C SER A 208 -3.44 11.69 2.33
N GLN A 209 -4.17 10.74 2.92
CA GLN A 209 -5.34 11.07 3.75
C GLN A 209 -4.93 11.82 5.01
N ALA A 210 -3.83 11.41 5.67
CA ALA A 210 -3.31 12.11 6.84
C ALA A 210 -2.87 13.55 6.50
N ALA A 211 -2.24 13.76 5.34
CA ALA A 211 -1.87 15.08 4.85
C ALA A 211 -3.11 15.96 4.56
N LYS A 212 -4.17 15.40 3.97
CA LYS A 212 -5.45 16.10 3.79
C LYS A 212 -6.10 16.47 5.13
N ASP A 213 -6.07 15.56 6.12
CA ASP A 213 -6.60 15.81 7.46
C ASP A 213 -5.79 16.89 8.21
N LEU A 214 -4.48 16.99 7.95
CA LEU A 214 -3.62 18.07 8.46
C LEU A 214 -4.01 19.42 7.86
N LEU A 215 -4.16 19.49 6.54
CA LEU A 215 -4.64 20.70 5.86
C LEU A 215 -6.01 21.14 6.36
N TYR A 216 -6.95 20.20 6.52
CA TYR A 216 -8.26 20.51 7.06
C TYR A 216 -8.20 21.08 8.49
N ARG A 217 -7.37 20.49 9.38
CA ARG A 217 -7.18 21.03 10.74
C ARG A 217 -6.56 22.44 10.71
N ARG A 218 -5.63 22.70 9.80
CA ARG A 218 -5.04 24.03 9.61
C ARG A 218 -6.08 25.03 9.11
N SER A 219 -6.82 24.70 8.05
CA SER A 219 -7.89 25.56 7.53
C SER A 219 -8.97 25.81 8.58
N ARG A 220 -9.26 24.84 9.45
CA ARG A 220 -10.17 25.06 10.57
C ARG A 220 -9.62 26.07 11.60
N ALA A 221 -8.34 25.98 11.92
CA ALA A 221 -7.69 26.96 12.81
C ALA A 221 -7.68 28.37 12.19
N LEU A 222 -7.56 28.49 10.87
CA LEU A 222 -7.71 29.76 10.16
C LEU A 222 -9.11 30.35 10.33
N VAL A 223 -10.15 29.56 10.11
CA VAL A 223 -11.56 29.98 10.30
C VAL A 223 -11.80 30.43 11.75
N ASP A 224 -11.30 29.68 12.74
CA ASP A 224 -11.42 30.03 14.15
C ASP A 224 -10.72 31.37 14.44
N TYR A 225 -9.53 31.59 13.86
CA TYR A 225 -8.77 32.85 13.98
C TYR A 225 -9.49 34.03 13.36
N GLU A 226 -10.01 33.91 12.13
CA GLU A 226 -10.78 34.97 11.47
C GLU A 226 -12.05 35.33 12.25
N ASN A 227 -12.72 34.34 12.82
CA ASN A 227 -13.91 34.55 13.64
C ASN A 227 -13.56 35.28 14.95
N ALA A 228 -12.45 34.91 15.61
CA ALA A 228 -11.96 35.61 16.79
C ALA A 228 -11.56 37.06 16.46
N ASN A 229 -10.96 37.29 15.29
CA ASN A 229 -10.60 38.63 14.83
C ASN A 229 -11.85 39.50 14.62
N LYS A 230 -12.87 38.99 13.92
CA LYS A 230 -14.17 39.66 13.77
C LYS A 230 -14.87 39.92 15.10
N ALA A 231 -14.72 39.04 16.09
CA ALA A 231 -15.27 39.23 17.42
C ALA A 231 -14.55 40.34 18.19
N LEU A 232 -13.22 40.41 18.09
CA LEU A 232 -12.41 41.48 18.64
C LEU A 232 -12.78 42.86 18.05
N ASP A 233 -12.96 42.94 16.72
CA ASP A 233 -13.40 44.17 16.07
C ASP A 233 -14.76 44.66 16.59
N LYS A 234 -15.71 43.73 16.81
CA LYS A 234 -17.02 44.03 17.40
C LYS A 234 -16.91 44.49 18.86
N ALA A 235 -16.04 43.87 19.64
CA ALA A 235 -15.80 44.24 21.05
C ALA A 235 -15.20 45.65 21.14
N ARG A 236 -14.22 45.95 20.29
CA ARG A 236 -13.60 47.29 20.15
C ARG A 236 -14.63 48.34 19.74
N ALA A 237 -15.45 48.05 18.73
CA ALA A 237 -16.51 48.97 18.27
C ALA A 237 -17.55 49.30 19.37
N LYS A 238 -17.79 48.36 20.30
CA LYS A 238 -18.72 48.53 21.43
C LYS A 238 -18.05 49.00 22.73
N ASN A 239 -16.72 49.13 22.75
CA ASN A 239 -15.90 49.38 23.95
C ASN A 239 -16.26 48.47 25.14
N ARG A 240 -16.57 47.20 24.86
CA ARG A 240 -17.03 46.23 25.86
C ARG A 240 -16.30 44.90 25.67
N ASP A 241 -15.86 44.29 26.77
CA ASP A 241 -15.23 42.96 26.81
C ASP A 241 -13.96 42.84 25.93
N VAL A 242 -13.28 43.97 25.66
CA VAL A 242 -12.14 44.06 24.72
C VAL A 242 -10.97 43.16 25.13
N LEU A 243 -10.57 43.22 26.41
CA LEU A 243 -9.48 42.40 26.96
C LEU A 243 -9.72 40.90 26.79
N GLN A 244 -10.96 40.45 26.97
CA GLN A 244 -11.33 39.04 26.80
C GLN A 244 -11.28 38.63 25.33
N ALA A 245 -11.83 39.47 24.44
CA ALA A 245 -11.80 39.20 23.00
C ALA A 245 -10.37 39.21 22.44
N GLU A 246 -9.50 40.07 22.96
CA GLU A 246 -8.08 40.16 22.57
C GLU A 246 -7.31 38.92 22.98
N THR A 247 -7.50 38.46 24.23
CA THR A 247 -6.89 37.20 24.71
C THR A 247 -7.33 36.01 23.86
N SER A 248 -8.62 35.95 23.52
CA SER A 248 -9.17 34.88 22.67
C SER A 248 -8.57 34.90 21.25
N GLN A 249 -8.46 36.09 20.65
CA GLN A 249 -7.85 36.27 19.34
C GLN A 249 -6.37 35.86 19.34
N GLN A 250 -5.60 36.23 20.37
CA GLN A 250 -4.20 35.85 20.51
C GLN A 250 -4.02 34.33 20.61
N LEU A 251 -4.87 33.64 21.37
CA LEU A 251 -4.85 32.18 21.48
C LEU A 251 -5.14 31.50 20.15
N CYS A 252 -6.12 31.98 19.39
CA CYS A 252 -6.42 31.47 18.06
C CYS A 252 -5.29 31.75 17.06
N CYS A 253 -4.68 32.94 17.11
CA CYS A 253 -3.53 33.31 16.28
C CYS A 253 -2.36 32.36 16.50
N HIS A 254 -1.92 32.22 17.75
CA HIS A 254 -0.80 31.35 18.11
C HIS A 254 -1.08 29.88 17.73
N LYS A 255 -2.32 29.41 17.89
CA LYS A 255 -2.72 28.06 17.45
C LYS A 255 -2.61 27.90 15.93
N PHE A 256 -3.08 28.89 15.16
CA PHE A 256 -3.03 28.89 13.70
C PHE A 256 -1.59 28.97 13.17
N GLU A 257 -0.74 29.81 13.76
CA GLU A 257 0.68 29.92 13.40
C GLU A 257 1.41 28.60 13.64
N LYS A 258 1.26 28.02 14.85
CA LYS A 258 1.91 26.76 15.22
C LYS A 258 1.51 25.59 14.30
N ILE A 259 0.22 25.45 13.99
CA ILE A 259 -0.23 24.39 13.06
C ILE A 259 0.22 24.67 11.62
N SER A 260 0.35 25.93 11.22
CA SER A 260 0.83 26.30 9.88
C SER A 260 2.31 25.95 9.71
N GLU A 261 3.16 26.29 10.69
CA GLU A 261 4.58 25.94 10.67
C GLU A 261 4.77 24.41 10.60
N SER A 262 4.10 23.67 11.49
CA SER A 262 4.17 22.20 11.50
C SER A 262 3.61 21.59 10.22
N ALA A 263 2.52 22.13 9.66
CA ALA A 263 1.94 21.64 8.42
C ALA A 263 2.88 21.85 7.23
N LYS A 264 3.51 23.03 7.14
CA LYS A 264 4.47 23.32 6.06
C LYS A 264 5.63 22.35 6.06
N GLN A 265 6.23 22.11 7.24
CA GLN A 265 7.32 21.15 7.38
C GLN A 265 6.89 19.73 7.00
N GLU A 266 5.77 19.25 7.54
CA GLU A 266 5.28 17.88 7.27
C GLU A 266 4.96 17.66 5.78
N LEU A 267 4.44 18.66 5.08
CA LEU A 267 4.12 18.58 3.64
C LEU A 267 5.39 18.51 2.78
N VAL A 268 6.43 19.28 3.13
CA VAL A 268 7.75 19.21 2.47
C VAL A 268 8.40 17.84 2.70
N ASP A 269 8.34 17.33 3.92
CA ASP A 269 8.88 16.01 4.26
C ASP A 269 8.09 14.89 3.58
N PHE A 270 6.77 15.01 3.52
CA PHE A 270 5.89 14.09 2.80
C PHE A 270 6.28 14.00 1.32
N LYS A 271 6.47 15.13 0.64
CA LYS A 271 6.92 15.18 -0.76
C LYS A 271 8.24 14.45 -0.95
N THR A 272 9.24 14.77 -0.12
CA THR A 272 10.59 14.19 -0.21
C THR A 272 10.58 12.68 0.00
N ARG A 273 9.92 12.22 1.07
CA ARG A 273 9.79 10.78 1.40
C ARG A 273 9.05 10.03 0.31
N ARG A 274 7.94 10.59 -0.19
CA ARG A 274 7.14 9.99 -1.26
C ARG A 274 7.96 9.74 -2.50
N VAL A 275 8.62 10.77 -3.03
CA VAL A 275 9.38 10.67 -4.28
C VAL A 275 10.48 9.62 -4.16
N ALA A 276 11.22 9.63 -3.06
CA ALA A 276 12.27 8.64 -2.81
C ALA A 276 11.72 7.20 -2.75
N ALA A 277 10.61 6.99 -2.05
CA ALA A 277 10.03 5.67 -1.89
C ALA A 277 9.46 5.10 -3.20
N PHE A 278 8.73 5.91 -3.98
CA PHE A 278 8.21 5.49 -5.29
C PHE A 278 9.34 5.19 -6.27
N ARG A 279 10.35 6.06 -6.35
CA ARG A 279 11.51 5.82 -7.22
C ARG A 279 12.19 4.49 -6.88
N LYS A 280 12.49 4.24 -5.60
CA LYS A 280 13.14 3.00 -5.16
C LYS A 280 12.31 1.77 -5.54
N ASN A 281 11.02 1.76 -5.19
CA ASN A 281 10.18 0.58 -5.42
C ASN A 281 9.90 0.32 -6.90
N LEU A 282 9.73 1.36 -7.73
CA LEU A 282 9.52 1.17 -9.17
C LEU A 282 10.77 0.60 -9.86
N VAL A 283 11.97 1.02 -9.45
CA VAL A 283 13.22 0.42 -9.94
C VAL A 283 13.33 -1.04 -9.52
N GLU A 284 13.09 -1.33 -8.23
CA GLU A 284 13.11 -2.70 -7.73
C GLU A 284 12.06 -3.60 -8.41
N LEU A 285 10.88 -3.07 -8.70
CA LEU A 285 9.83 -3.78 -9.45
C LEU A 285 10.28 -4.10 -10.87
N ALA A 286 10.83 -3.12 -11.60
CA ALA A 286 11.32 -3.34 -12.95
C ALA A 286 12.45 -4.39 -12.99
N GLU A 287 13.34 -4.39 -11.99
CA GLU A 287 14.37 -5.43 -11.87
C GLU A 287 13.78 -6.83 -11.62
N LEU A 288 12.68 -6.93 -10.86
CA LEU A 288 11.98 -8.18 -10.62
C LEU A 288 11.28 -8.67 -11.89
N GLU A 289 10.58 -7.80 -12.61
CA GLU A 289 9.94 -8.13 -13.89
C GLU A 289 10.97 -8.65 -14.91
N LEU A 290 12.15 -8.02 -15.00
CA LEU A 290 13.26 -8.49 -15.83
C LEU A 290 13.78 -9.86 -15.40
N LYS A 291 13.78 -10.17 -14.09
CA LYS A 291 14.17 -11.49 -13.58
C LYS A 291 13.11 -12.54 -13.91
N HIS A 292 11.82 -12.22 -13.80
CA HIS A 292 10.73 -13.12 -14.15
C HIS A 292 10.75 -13.46 -15.65
N ALA A 293 11.03 -12.49 -16.51
CA ALA A 293 11.11 -12.68 -17.96
C ALA A 293 12.32 -13.53 -18.41
N LYS A 294 13.39 -13.57 -17.63
CA LYS A 294 14.63 -14.33 -17.94
C LYS A 294 14.62 -15.77 -17.46
N VAL A 295 13.54 -16.24 -16.80
CA VAL A 295 13.45 -17.64 -16.38
C VAL A 295 13.42 -18.52 -17.64
N PRO A 296 14.44 -19.37 -17.88
CA PRO A 296 14.64 -20.00 -19.17
C PRO A 296 13.55 -21.05 -19.46
N PRO A 297 13.07 -21.17 -20.71
CA PRO A 297 12.35 -22.37 -21.12
C PRO A 297 13.28 -23.59 -20.98
N PRO A 298 12.75 -24.81 -20.76
CA PRO A 298 13.57 -26.02 -20.75
C PRO A 298 14.37 -26.14 -22.05
N PRO A 299 15.52 -26.84 -22.05
CA PRO A 299 16.22 -27.16 -23.29
C PRO A 299 15.25 -27.85 -24.26
N THR A 300 15.04 -27.20 -25.40
CA THR A 300 14.31 -27.81 -26.51
C THR A 300 15.07 -29.07 -26.94
N PRO A 301 14.40 -30.21 -27.14
CA PRO A 301 15.05 -31.34 -27.79
C PRO A 301 15.59 -30.89 -29.16
N PRO A 302 16.74 -31.42 -29.61
CA PRO A 302 17.34 -31.02 -30.86
C PRO A 302 16.33 -31.21 -32.01
N PRO A 303 16.26 -30.27 -32.97
CA PRO A 303 15.33 -30.40 -34.08
C PRO A 303 15.66 -31.68 -34.85
N PRO A 304 14.64 -32.43 -35.33
CA PRO A 304 14.89 -33.50 -36.27
C PRO A 304 15.63 -32.90 -37.47
N THR A 305 16.77 -33.47 -37.81
CA THR A 305 17.52 -33.16 -39.03
C THR A 305 16.61 -33.43 -40.21
N HIS A 306 15.87 -32.43 -40.67
CA HIS A 306 15.40 -32.19 -42.04
C HIS A 306 14.36 -31.07 -42.00
N THR A 307 14.78 -29.90 -42.51
CA THR A 307 14.04 -28.87 -43.27
C THR A 307 14.30 -27.44 -42.80
N SER A 308 14.42 -26.58 -43.81
CA SER A 308 14.98 -25.23 -43.89
C SER A 308 14.35 -24.17 -42.95
N PRO A 309 15.01 -23.04 -42.67
CA PRO A 309 14.57 -22.09 -41.65
C PRO A 309 13.48 -21.12 -42.17
N PRO A 310 12.48 -20.73 -41.35
CA PRO A 310 11.76 -19.49 -41.55
C PRO A 310 12.37 -18.38 -40.67
N THR A 311 12.60 -17.24 -41.30
CA THR A 311 12.97 -15.97 -40.67
C THR A 311 11.79 -15.45 -39.85
N HIS A 312 11.92 -15.43 -38.52
CA HIS A 312 11.01 -14.66 -37.66
C HIS A 312 11.82 -13.71 -36.77
N THR A 313 11.61 -12.43 -37.02
CA THR A 313 12.08 -11.31 -36.22
C THR A 313 11.42 -11.33 -34.83
N HIS A 314 12.23 -11.37 -33.78
CA HIS A 314 11.77 -11.15 -32.40
C HIS A 314 11.32 -9.71 -32.21
N THR A 315 10.00 -9.48 -32.14
CA THR A 315 9.45 -8.25 -31.57
C THR A 315 9.41 -8.40 -30.05
N HIS A 316 10.30 -7.67 -29.37
CA HIS A 316 10.24 -7.47 -27.93
C HIS A 316 9.01 -6.62 -27.58
N THR A 317 7.97 -7.24 -27.04
CA THR A 317 6.87 -6.53 -26.40
C THR A 317 7.30 -6.13 -24.99
N VAL A 318 7.70 -4.87 -24.84
CA VAL A 318 7.79 -4.22 -23.52
C VAL A 318 6.36 -4.16 -22.96
N PRO A 319 6.10 -4.59 -21.70
CA PRO A 319 4.77 -4.53 -21.12
C PRO A 319 4.24 -3.09 -21.12
N ALA A 320 3.02 -2.90 -21.64
CA ALA A 320 2.37 -1.60 -21.79
C ALA A 320 2.23 -0.82 -20.46
N LEU A 321 2.44 -1.45 -19.30
CA LEU A 321 2.42 -0.79 -18.00
C LEU A 321 3.61 0.16 -17.77
N THR A 322 4.80 -0.15 -18.29
CA THR A 322 6.00 0.69 -18.12
C THR A 322 5.84 2.04 -18.84
N LEU A 323 5.17 2.04 -20.01
CA LEU A 323 4.83 3.25 -20.76
C LEU A 323 3.69 4.07 -20.11
N ALA A 324 2.72 3.38 -19.48
CA ALA A 324 1.62 4.05 -18.77
C ALA A 324 2.04 4.64 -17.41
N LEU A 325 3.14 4.17 -16.81
CA LEU A 325 3.74 4.72 -15.60
C LEU A 325 4.82 5.78 -15.88
N ALA A 326 5.51 5.71 -17.02
CA ALA A 326 6.43 6.77 -17.46
C ALA A 326 5.71 8.11 -17.65
N SER A 327 4.47 8.10 -18.16
CA SER A 327 3.62 9.30 -18.25
C SER A 327 3.14 9.84 -16.90
N PHE A 328 3.33 9.10 -15.79
CA PHE A 328 3.07 9.55 -14.42
C PHE A 328 4.23 10.38 -13.85
N ILE A 329 5.44 10.23 -14.42
CA ILE A 329 6.67 10.92 -13.99
C ILE A 329 6.92 12.16 -14.86
N ASP A 330 6.59 12.10 -16.16
CA ASP A 330 6.89 13.16 -17.14
C ASP A 330 5.87 14.29 -17.22
N GLY A 331 4.97 14.41 -16.23
CA GLY A 331 3.93 15.45 -16.23
C GLY A 331 4.38 16.86 -15.83
N ASP A 332 5.56 17.04 -15.20
CA ASP A 332 5.94 18.39 -14.70
C ASP A 332 7.43 18.60 -14.36
N ALA A 333 8.35 17.71 -14.76
CA ALA A 333 9.75 17.76 -14.31
C ALA A 333 10.78 18.20 -15.38
N MET A 334 10.37 18.79 -16.50
CA MET A 334 11.28 19.20 -17.59
C MET A 334 11.15 20.66 -18.06
N ASN A 335 10.52 21.55 -17.28
CA ASN A 335 10.40 22.97 -17.64
C ASN A 335 10.98 23.97 -16.62
N THR A 336 11.79 23.53 -15.66
CA THR A 336 12.47 24.44 -14.70
C THR A 336 13.99 24.26 -14.60
N LEU A 337 14.60 23.68 -15.65
CA LEU A 337 16.05 23.72 -15.83
C LEU A 337 16.36 24.31 -17.22
N SER A 338 16.28 25.63 -17.31
CA SER A 338 16.98 26.48 -18.28
C SER A 338 17.31 27.80 -17.60
#